data_AF-A0A7X0DQ61-F1
#
_entry.id   AF-A0A7X0DQ61-F1
#
_cell.length_a   1.000
_cell.length_b   1.000
_cell.length_c   1.000
_cell.angle_alpha   90.00
_cell.angle_beta   90.00
_cell.angle_gamma   90.00
#
_symmetry.space_group_name_H-M   'P 1'
#
loop_
_entity.id
_entity.type
_entity.pdbx_description
1 polymer ?
#
loop_
_entity_poly.entity_id
_entity_poly.type
_entity_poly.pdbx_seq_one_letter_code
_entity_poly.pdbx_strand_id
1 'polypeptide(L)'
;MKGFSNTTKNPACHNKHQYKLISLTSTLDYLNKKDKKYTQKNILYYFNENLKRNGQAPTTLRTMQNYLYKLEKVLKVTTNYYQHMGVNCGTEIYYKLNYPKKECYIKINNYFKERKNSRFKSRVNNHFKDNISINGSV
;
A
#
# COMPACT_ATOMS: atom_id res chain seq x y z
N MET A 1 5.97 47.21 -2.95
CA MET A 1 5.52 46.05 -2.15
C MET A 1 5.71 44.79 -2.99
N LYS A 2 6.50 43.83 -2.52
CA LYS A 2 6.76 42.56 -3.21
C LYS A 2 5.49 41.71 -3.18
N GLY A 3 4.94 41.38 -4.36
CA GLY A 3 3.85 40.43 -4.49
C GLY A 3 4.33 39.03 -4.13
N PHE A 4 3.80 38.46 -3.05
CA PHE A 4 4.02 37.07 -2.69
C PHE A 4 3.36 36.19 -3.75
N SER A 5 4.18 35.48 -4.52
CA SER A 5 3.71 34.37 -5.37
C SER A 5 3.17 33.27 -4.44
N ASN A 6 1.85 33.17 -4.35
CA ASN A 6 1.19 32.02 -3.74
C ASN A 6 1.43 30.79 -4.62
N THR A 7 2.58 30.13 -4.43
CA THR A 7 2.77 28.76 -4.90
C THR A 7 1.91 27.88 -4.03
N THR A 8 0.64 27.71 -4.40
CA THR A 8 -0.18 26.60 -3.92
C THR A 8 0.58 25.33 -4.29
N LYS A 9 1.29 24.75 -3.31
CA LYS A 9 1.86 23.41 -3.42
C LYS A 9 0.67 22.48 -3.67
N ASN A 10 0.41 22.18 -4.94
CA ASN A 10 -0.48 21.10 -5.33
C ASN A 10 -0.11 19.90 -4.45
N PRO A 11 -1.06 19.33 -3.67
CA PRO A 11 -0.73 18.17 -2.87
C PRO A 11 -0.20 17.15 -3.87
N ALA A 12 1.04 16.71 -3.67
CA ALA A 12 1.61 15.64 -4.49
C ALA A 12 0.55 14.53 -4.48
N CYS A 13 0.00 14.22 -5.64
CA CYS A 13 -1.06 13.22 -5.79
C CYS A 13 -0.45 11.87 -5.37
N HIS A 14 -0.53 11.59 -4.08
CA HIS A 14 0.01 10.38 -3.47
C HIS A 14 -1.03 9.29 -3.66
N ASN A 15 -0.58 8.14 -4.14
CA ASN A 15 -1.49 7.04 -4.38
C ASN A 15 -2.07 6.55 -3.03
N LYS A 16 -3.39 6.72 -2.83
CA LYS A 16 -4.09 6.35 -1.59
C LYS A 16 -3.75 4.92 -1.13
N HIS A 17 -3.62 3.98 -2.05
CA HIS A 17 -3.29 2.59 -1.73
C HIS A 17 -1.82 2.40 -1.34
N GLN A 18 -0.90 3.15 -1.96
CA GLN A 18 0.53 3.11 -1.61
C GLN A 18 0.74 3.52 -0.17
N TYR A 19 0.14 4.65 0.24
CA TYR A 19 0.23 5.13 1.61
C TYR A 19 -0.34 4.11 2.61
N LYS A 20 -1.54 3.57 2.33
CA LYS A 20 -2.15 2.55 3.20
C LYS A 20 -1.28 1.30 3.35
N LEU A 21 -0.59 0.86 2.31
CA LEU A 21 0.37 -0.25 2.39
C LEU A 21 1.60 0.09 3.25
N ILE A 22 2.14 1.30 3.13
CA ILE A 22 3.27 1.78 3.95
C ILE A 22 2.85 1.84 5.43
N SER A 23 1.71 2.45 5.73
CA SER A 23 1.19 2.53 7.10
C SER A 23 0.91 1.15 7.70
N LEU A 24 0.35 0.21 6.92
CA LEU A 24 0.14 -1.16 7.38
C LEU A 24 1.47 -1.86 7.67
N THR A 25 2.48 -1.70 6.81
CA THR A 25 3.83 -2.25 7.03
C THR A 25 4.44 -1.72 8.34
N SER A 26 4.28 -0.42 8.62
CA SER A 26 4.70 0.18 9.90
C SER A 26 3.97 -0.40 11.10
N THR A 27 2.65 -0.61 10.98
CA THR A 27 1.83 -1.22 12.03
C THR A 27 2.30 -2.63 12.34
N LEU A 28 2.62 -3.43 11.32
CA LEU A 28 3.14 -4.79 11.51
C LEU A 28 4.52 -4.77 12.18
N ASP A 29 5.45 -3.89 11.76
CA ASP A 29 6.76 -3.73 12.41
C ASP A 29 6.63 -3.38 13.90
N TYR A 30 5.71 -2.48 14.23
CA TYR A 30 5.43 -2.08 15.61
C TYR A 30 4.88 -3.24 16.44
N LEU A 31 3.85 -3.92 15.93
CA LEU A 31 3.23 -5.05 16.64
C LEU A 31 4.20 -6.21 16.85
N ASN A 32 5.04 -6.52 15.86
CA ASN A 32 6.07 -7.54 15.97
C ASN A 32 7.11 -7.26 17.06
N LYS A 33 7.33 -5.99 17.40
CA LYS A 33 8.27 -5.57 18.46
C LYS A 33 7.60 -5.47 19.82
N LYS A 34 6.33 -5.07 19.85
CA LYS A 34 5.57 -4.81 21.08
C LYS A 34 4.99 -6.09 21.67
N ASP A 35 4.29 -6.86 20.86
CA ASP A 35 3.41 -7.93 21.33
C ASP A 35 3.97 -9.29 20.86
N LYS A 36 4.05 -10.25 21.78
CA LYS A 36 4.43 -11.64 21.42
C LYS A 36 3.38 -12.33 20.54
N LYS A 37 2.11 -11.94 20.69
CA LYS A 37 0.96 -12.44 19.92
C LYS A 37 -0.05 -11.31 19.70
N TYR A 38 -0.68 -11.27 18.53
CA TYR A 38 -1.72 -10.28 18.21
C TYR A 38 -2.75 -10.88 17.26
N THR A 39 -3.94 -10.28 17.21
CA THR A 39 -5.05 -10.72 16.33
C THR A 39 -5.24 -9.79 15.13
N GLN A 40 -6.05 -10.18 14.15
CA GLN A 40 -6.41 -9.28 13.05
C GLN A 40 -7.18 -8.03 13.54
N LYS A 41 -7.93 -8.14 14.64
CA LYS A 41 -8.58 -6.98 15.28
C LYS A 41 -7.54 -6.02 15.85
N ASN A 42 -6.48 -6.53 16.47
CA ASN A 42 -5.38 -5.70 16.97
C ASN A 42 -4.71 -4.95 15.82
N ILE A 43 -4.36 -5.64 14.72
CA ILE A 43 -3.77 -5.01 13.53
C ILE A 43 -4.69 -3.91 13.01
N LEU A 44 -5.99 -4.19 12.86
CA LEU A 44 -6.96 -3.23 12.35
C LEU A 44 -7.06 -1.98 13.23
N TYR A 45 -7.09 -2.16 14.56
CA TYR A 45 -7.12 -1.06 15.52
C TYR A 45 -5.91 -0.13 15.32
N TYR A 46 -4.69 -0.66 15.45
CA TYR A 46 -3.47 0.17 15.32
C TYR A 46 -3.30 0.75 13.91
N PHE A 47 -3.71 0.02 12.88
CA PHE A 47 -3.68 0.52 11.52
C PHE A 47 -4.61 1.72 11.35
N ASN A 48 -5.86 1.63 11.82
CA ASN A 48 -6.82 2.72 11.73
C ASN A 48 -6.41 3.94 12.56
N GLU A 49 -5.83 3.73 13.74
CA GLU A 49 -5.28 4.83 14.54
C GLU A 49 -4.12 5.54 13.82
N ASN A 50 -3.22 4.79 13.17
CA ASN A 50 -2.19 5.38 12.31
C ASN A 50 -2.79 6.14 11.12
N LEU A 51 -3.85 5.64 10.48
CA LEU A 51 -4.52 6.34 9.39
C LEU A 51 -5.13 7.67 9.86
N LYS A 52 -5.86 7.67 10.98
CA LYS A 52 -6.48 8.88 11.56
C LYS A 52 -5.45 9.95 11.88
N ARG A 53 -4.34 9.58 12.52
CA ARG A 53 -3.22 10.49 12.85
C ARG A 53 -2.62 11.17 11.62
N ASN A 54 -2.74 10.56 10.45
CA ASN A 54 -2.25 11.08 9.18
C ASN A 54 -3.36 11.66 8.30
N GLY A 55 -4.52 12.00 8.88
CA GLY A 55 -5.66 12.59 8.15
C GLY A 55 -6.32 11.66 7.14
N GLN A 56 -6.11 10.34 7.26
CA GLN A 56 -6.72 9.36 6.37
C GLN A 56 -7.94 8.68 6.98
N ALA A 57 -8.94 8.42 6.13
CA ALA A 57 -10.11 7.66 6.53
C ALA A 57 -9.71 6.22 6.96
N PRO A 58 -10.25 5.73 8.10
CA PRO A 58 -10.05 4.36 8.55
C PRO A 58 -10.56 3.36 7.50
N THR A 59 -10.19 2.10 7.68
CA THR A 59 -10.50 1.01 6.76
C THR A 59 -11.25 -0.10 7.47
N THR A 60 -11.93 -0.96 6.70
CA THR A 60 -12.59 -2.16 7.20
C THR A 60 -11.60 -3.34 7.28
N LEU A 61 -11.99 -4.37 8.04
CA LEU A 61 -11.22 -5.61 8.17
C LEU A 61 -10.94 -6.25 6.80
N ARG A 62 -11.95 -6.38 5.94
CA ARG A 62 -11.82 -6.96 4.60
C ARG A 62 -10.82 -6.19 3.74
N THR A 63 -10.84 -4.87 3.80
CA THR A 63 -9.87 -4.05 3.05
C THR A 63 -8.45 -4.21 3.61
N MET A 64 -8.30 -4.29 4.94
CA MET A 64 -6.99 -4.56 5.55
C MET A 64 -6.44 -5.93 5.13
N GLN A 65 -7.29 -6.98 5.10
CA GLN A 65 -6.91 -8.32 4.63
C GLN A 65 -6.44 -8.30 3.16
N ASN A 66 -7.12 -7.56 2.28
CA ASN A 66 -6.67 -7.38 0.90
C ASN A 66 -5.29 -6.70 0.80
N TYR A 67 -4.98 -5.78 1.71
CA TYR A 67 -3.64 -5.18 1.78
C TYR A 67 -2.60 -6.18 2.29
N LEU A 68 -2.90 -7.00 3.30
CA LEU A 68 -2.02 -8.07 3.78
C LEU A 68 -1.71 -9.09 2.68
N TYR A 69 -2.72 -9.49 1.91
CA TYR A 69 -2.55 -10.33 0.72
C TYR A 69 -1.61 -9.68 -0.30
N LYS A 70 -1.79 -8.39 -0.57
CA LYS A 70 -0.95 -7.66 -1.53
C LYS A 70 0.50 -7.51 -1.07
N LEU A 71 0.72 -7.28 0.24
CA LEU A 71 2.06 -7.24 0.82
C LEU A 71 2.81 -8.57 0.64
N GLU A 72 2.11 -9.68 0.80
CA GLU A 72 2.67 -11.03 0.69
C GLU A 72 2.81 -11.48 -0.78
N LYS A 73 1.71 -11.55 -1.52
CA LYS A 73 1.69 -12.21 -2.84
C LYS A 73 2.23 -11.34 -3.96
N VAL A 74 1.93 -10.04 -3.94
CA VAL A 74 2.31 -9.12 -5.02
C VAL A 74 3.66 -8.47 -4.74
N LEU A 75 3.82 -7.91 -3.55
CA LEU A 75 5.02 -7.15 -3.18
C LEU A 75 6.10 -8.01 -2.56
N LYS A 76 5.75 -9.19 -2.00
CA LYS A 76 6.67 -10.14 -1.35
C LYS A 76 7.52 -9.50 -0.24
N VAL A 77 6.97 -8.47 0.41
CA VAL A 77 7.63 -7.76 1.53
C VAL A 77 7.27 -8.35 2.88
N THR A 78 6.24 -9.19 2.95
CA THR A 78 5.87 -9.96 4.14
C THR A 78 5.76 -11.45 3.84
N THR A 79 5.96 -12.25 4.88
CA THR A 79 5.54 -13.66 4.93
C THR A 79 4.47 -13.77 6.01
N ASN A 80 3.31 -14.31 5.64
CA ASN A 80 2.14 -14.38 6.51
C ASN A 80 1.99 -15.81 7.02
N TYR A 81 2.09 -15.99 8.33
CA TYR A 81 1.76 -17.23 9.02
C TYR A 81 0.32 -17.17 9.53
N TYR A 82 -0.44 -18.23 9.27
CA TYR A 82 -1.82 -18.38 9.70
C TYR A 82 -2.04 -19.84 10.06
N GLN A 83 -2.35 -20.10 11.34
CA GLN A 83 -2.64 -21.43 11.84
C GLN A 83 -3.95 -21.42 12.62
N HIS A 84 -4.92 -22.21 12.14
CA HIS A 84 -6.15 -22.45 12.89
C HIS A 84 -5.87 -23.49 13.97
N MET A 85 -6.03 -23.12 15.24
CA MET A 85 -5.72 -23.98 16.39
C MET A 85 -6.95 -24.75 16.90
N GLY A 86 -8.08 -24.66 16.19
CA GLY A 86 -9.36 -25.26 16.57
C GLY A 86 -10.33 -24.26 17.22
N VAL A 87 -11.57 -24.70 17.41
CA VAL A 87 -12.70 -23.87 17.85
C VAL A 87 -12.44 -23.13 19.16
N ASN A 88 -11.74 -23.78 20.10
CA ASN A 88 -11.49 -23.24 21.44
C ASN A 88 -10.20 -22.41 21.54
N CYS A 89 -9.24 -22.62 20.63
CA CYS A 89 -7.91 -22.00 20.69
C CYS A 89 -7.71 -20.88 19.66
N GLY A 90 -8.68 -20.70 18.75
CA GLY A 90 -8.70 -19.59 17.81
C GLY A 90 -7.69 -19.73 16.68
N THR A 91 -7.06 -18.62 16.30
CA THR A 91 -6.11 -18.59 15.18
C THR A 91 -4.85 -17.86 15.59
N GLU A 92 -3.71 -18.53 15.40
CA GLU A 92 -2.41 -17.90 15.52
C GLU A 92 -2.03 -17.25 14.19
N ILE A 93 -1.67 -15.98 14.26
CA ILE A 93 -1.23 -15.21 13.10
C ILE A 93 0.08 -14.53 13.40
N TYR A 94 0.97 -14.48 12.41
CA TYR A 94 2.20 -13.72 12.50
C TYR A 94 2.57 -13.18 11.12
N TYR A 95 2.87 -11.89 11.02
CA TYR A 95 3.26 -11.27 9.75
C TYR A 95 4.71 -10.83 9.83
N LYS A 96 5.61 -11.68 9.35
CA LYS A 96 7.05 -11.39 9.32
C LYS A 96 7.35 -10.42 8.19
N LEU A 97 8.07 -9.32 8.48
CA LEU A 97 8.67 -8.52 7.42
C LEU A 97 9.87 -9.28 6.84
N ASN A 98 9.91 -9.43 5.51
CA ASN A 98 11.01 -10.14 4.83
C ASN A 98 12.28 -9.29 4.74
N TYR A 99 12.14 -7.97 4.93
CA TYR A 99 13.21 -7.00 4.86
C TYR A 99 13.09 -6.01 6.02
N PRO A 100 14.15 -5.25 6.34
CA PRO A 100 14.04 -4.12 7.25
C PRO A 100 12.94 -3.15 6.80
N LYS A 101 12.22 -2.55 7.75
CA LYS A 101 11.07 -1.67 7.48
C LYS A 101 11.33 -0.62 6.38
N LYS A 102 12.51 0.01 6.40
CA LYS A 102 12.90 1.02 5.39
C LYS A 102 12.95 0.43 3.98
N GLU A 103 13.49 -0.78 3.83
CA GLU A 103 13.59 -1.45 2.54
C GLU A 103 12.20 -1.89 2.03
N CYS A 104 11.31 -2.34 2.92
CA CYS A 104 9.92 -2.61 2.56
C CYS A 104 9.24 -1.36 1.94
N TYR A 105 9.47 -0.17 2.52
CA TYR A 105 8.93 1.07 1.96
C TYR A 105 9.48 1.37 0.56
N ILE A 106 10.79 1.18 0.35
CA ILE A 106 11.42 1.38 -0.96
C ILE A 106 10.79 0.45 -2.01
N LYS A 107 10.62 -0.84 -1.70
CA LYS A 107 9.99 -1.81 -2.60
C LYS A 107 8.54 -1.43 -2.93
N ILE A 108 7.76 -1.02 -1.92
CA ILE A 108 6.38 -0.52 -2.13
C ILE A 108 6.39 0.70 -3.06
N ASN A 109 7.25 1.68 -2.81
CA ASN A 109 7.34 2.90 -3.61
C ASN A 109 7.73 2.60 -5.05
N ASN A 110 8.71 1.73 -5.27
CA ASN A 110 9.16 1.33 -6.60
C ASN A 110 8.04 0.66 -7.40
N TYR A 111 7.29 -0.26 -6.78
CA TYR A 111 6.12 -0.90 -7.42
C TYR A 111 5.10 0.12 -7.96
N PHE A 112 4.74 1.14 -7.16
CA PHE A 112 3.80 2.17 -7.63
C PHE A 112 4.40 3.11 -8.68
N LYS A 113 5.71 3.40 -8.60
CA LYS A 113 6.43 4.19 -9.60
C LYS A 113 6.46 3.47 -10.96
N GLU A 114 6.84 2.20 -10.98
CA GLU A 114 6.85 1.36 -12.19
C GLU A 114 5.46 1.23 -12.80
N ARG A 115 4.45 0.99 -11.97
CA ARG A 115 3.05 0.91 -12.43
C ARG A 115 2.56 2.22 -13.05
N LYS A 116 2.96 3.38 -12.50
CA LYS A 116 2.64 4.69 -13.07
C LYS A 116 3.31 4.87 -14.43
N ASN A 117 4.58 4.50 -14.55
CA ASN A 117 5.34 4.59 -15.79
C ASN A 117 4.78 3.67 -16.88
N SER A 118 4.43 2.42 -16.53
CA SER A 118 3.81 1.46 -17.45
C SER A 118 2.48 1.98 -18.01
N ARG A 119 1.61 2.55 -17.15
CA ARG A 119 0.35 3.18 -17.59
C ARG A 119 0.57 4.35 -18.53
N PHE A 120 1.57 5.19 -18.25
CA PHE A 120 1.92 6.29 -19.13
C PHE A 120 2.37 5.79 -20.50
N LYS A 121 3.31 4.83 -20.56
CA LYS A 121 3.76 4.20 -21.81
C LYS A 121 2.60 3.59 -22.60
N SER A 122 1.67 2.91 -21.93
CA SER A 122 0.48 2.37 -22.60
C SER A 122 -0.41 3.45 -23.21
N ARG A 123 -0.64 4.58 -22.53
CA ARG A 123 -1.42 5.70 -23.10
C ARG A 123 -0.72 6.32 -24.32
N VAL A 124 0.59 6.51 -24.26
CA VAL A 124 1.38 7.03 -25.39
C VAL A 124 1.30 6.08 -26.58
N ASN A 125 1.48 4.78 -26.36
CA ASN A 125 1.41 3.77 -27.42
C ASN A 125 0.01 3.70 -28.06
N ASN A 126 -1.06 3.78 -27.25
CA ASN A 126 -2.42 3.78 -27.78
C ASN A 126 -2.67 5.02 -28.64
N HIS A 127 -2.27 6.22 -28.18
CA HIS A 127 -2.39 7.44 -28.96
C HIS A 127 -1.73 7.33 -30.34
N PHE A 128 -0.51 6.77 -30.42
CA PHE A 128 0.15 6.60 -31.72
C PHE A 128 -0.49 5.49 -32.58
N LYS A 129 -1.01 4.41 -31.99
CA LYS A 129 -1.75 3.39 -32.74
C LYS A 129 -3.04 3.92 -33.35
N ASP A 130 -3.81 4.68 -32.57
CA ASP A 130 -5.09 5.25 -33.00
C ASP A 130 -4.89 6.24 -34.17
N ASN A 131 -3.83 7.05 -34.11
CA ASN A 131 -3.46 7.97 -35.20
C ASN A 131 -3.00 7.26 -36.49
N ILE A 132 -2.33 6.10 -36.37
CA ILE A 132 -1.93 5.30 -37.55
C ILE A 132 -3.17 4.68 -38.22
N SER A 133 -4.14 4.18 -37.45
CA SER A 133 -5.39 3.64 -38.03
C SER A 133 -6.24 4.70 -38.74
N ILE A 134 -6.22 5.95 -38.26
CA ILE A 134 -6.95 7.06 -38.88
C ILE A 134 -6.29 7.48 -40.21
N ASN A 135 -4.95 7.47 -40.27
CA ASN A 135 -4.20 7.88 -41.47
C ASN A 135 -4.05 6.76 -42.52
N GLY A 136 -4.35 5.51 -42.18
CA GLY A 136 -4.32 4.36 -43.11
C GLY A 136 -5.66 4.04 -43.79
N SER A 137 -6.70 4.86 -43.56
CA SER A 137 -8.03 4.72 -44.16
C SER A 137 -8.23 5.75 -45.29
N VAL A 138 -7.37 5.71 -46.32
CA VAL A 138 -7.48 6.52 -47.56
C VAL A 138 -7.46 5.58 -48.76
#